data_AF-A0A2E4LQX7-F1
#
_entry.id   AF-A0A2E4LQX7-F1
#
_cell.length_a   1.000
_cell.length_b   1.000
_cell.length_c   1.000
_cell.angle_alpha   90.00
_cell.angle_beta   90.00
_cell.angle_gamma   90.00
#
_symmetry.space_group_name_H-M   'P 1'
#
loop_
_entity.id
_entity.type
_entity.pdbx_description
1 polymer ?
#
loop_
_entity_poly.entity_id
_entity_poly.type
_entity_poly.pdbx_seq_one_letter_code
_entity_poly.pdbx_strand_id
1 'polypeptide(L)' 'RAAFPSVRGSFKYGNNHFPIQNFYLRKVIKDSDGNYTTRIVKTVYTNHQDPYAKDCKMSW' A
#
# COMPACT_ATOMS: atom_id res chain seq x y z
N ARG A 1 0.38 -7.68 14.66
CA ARG A 1 -0.96 -7.06 14.53
C ARG A 1 -0.79 -5.56 14.29
N ALA A 2 -1.55 -4.94 13.39
CA ALA A 2 -1.58 -3.48 13.24
C ALA A 2 -2.82 -2.95 13.97
N ALA A 3 -2.63 -2.24 15.08
CA ALA A 3 -3.72 -1.73 15.92
C ALA A 3 -3.73 -0.20 15.90
N PHE A 4 -3.89 0.39 14.72
CA PHE A 4 -3.95 1.83 14.53
C PHE A 4 -4.81 2.19 13.29
N PRO A 5 -5.43 3.38 13.25
CA PRO A 5 -6.22 3.83 12.10
C PRO A 5 -5.29 4.30 10.98
N SER A 6 -5.08 3.46 9.97
CA SER A 6 -4.21 3.81 8.83
C SER A 6 -4.89 4.79 7.88
N VAL A 7 -4.17 5.85 7.48
CA VAL A 7 -4.59 6.79 6.43
C VAL A 7 -4.69 6.15 5.05
N ARG A 8 -4.23 4.92 4.89
CA ARG A 8 -4.27 4.15 3.62
C ARG A 8 -5.47 3.21 3.53
N GLY A 9 -6.34 3.19 4.54
CA GLY A 9 -7.48 2.27 4.65
C GLY A 9 -7.13 0.99 5.43
N SER A 10 -7.75 -0.14 5.07
CA SER A 10 -7.50 -1.43 5.73
C SER A 10 -6.02 -1.80 5.62
N PHE A 11 -5.37 -2.03 6.76
CA PHE A 11 -3.95 -2.30 6.87
C PHE A 11 -3.71 -3.42 7.88
N LYS A 12 -2.89 -4.41 7.50
CA LYS A 12 -2.44 -5.48 8.39
C LYS A 12 -1.04 -5.92 7.99
N TYR A 13 -0.30 -6.54 8.92
CA TYR A 13 0.98 -7.17 8.61
C TYR A 13 0.78 -8.60 8.11
N GLY A 14 1.56 -9.00 7.12
CA GLY A 14 1.71 -10.40 6.72
C GLY A 14 2.60 -11.18 7.69
N ASN A 15 2.77 -12.48 7.42
CA ASN A 15 3.61 -13.39 8.20
C ASN A 15 5.10 -13.02 8.19
N ASN A 16 5.52 -12.20 7.23
CA ASN A 16 6.89 -11.70 7.08
C ASN A 16 7.07 -10.24 7.55
N HIS A 17 6.14 -9.69 8.34
CA HIS A 17 6.11 -8.31 8.82
C HIS A 17 6.01 -7.22 7.74
N PHE A 18 5.84 -7.59 6.47
CA PHE A 18 5.49 -6.63 5.43
C PHE A 18 3.99 -6.30 5.45
N PRO A 19 3.60 -5.08 5.08
CA PRO A 19 2.18 -4.72 4.98
C PRO A 19 1.43 -5.48 3.89
N ILE A 20 0.24 -5.96 4.23
CA ILE A 20 -0.80 -6.31 3.27
C ILE A 20 -1.64 -5.06 3.04
N GLN A 21 -1.68 -4.57 1.80
CA GLN A 21 -2.21 -3.24 1.49
C GLN A 21 -2.68 -3.10 0.05
N ASN A 22 -3.44 -2.03 -0.22
CA ASN A 22 -3.79 -1.65 -1.59
C ASN A 22 -2.60 -0.97 -2.31
N PHE A 23 -2.51 -1.20 -3.62
CA PHE A 23 -1.60 -0.51 -4.52
C PHE A 23 -2.38 0.31 -5.54
N TYR A 24 -1.94 1.55 -5.76
CA TYR A 24 -2.64 2.52 -6.60
C TYR A 24 -1.78 2.94 -7.78
N LEU A 25 -2.36 2.96 -8.97
CA LEU A 25 -1.76 3.65 -10.12
C LEU A 25 -1.91 5.15 -9.89
N ARG A 26 -0.80 5.88 -9.97
CA ARG A 26 -0.79 7.34 -9.80
C ARG A 26 -0.32 8.02 -11.07
N LYS A 27 -0.88 9.19 -11.35
CA LYS A 27 -0.46 10.07 -12.44
C LYS A 27 -0.01 11.41 -11.86
N VAL A 28 1.14 11.90 -12.32
CA VAL A 28 1.58 13.27 -12.04
C VAL A 28 0.69 14.23 -12.83
N ILE A 29 0.13 15.23 -12.15
CA ILE A 29 -0.73 16.26 -12.72
C ILE A 29 -0.26 17.63 -12.23
N LYS A 30 -0.60 18.69 -12.97
CA LYS A 30 -0.51 20.07 -12.48
C LYS A 30 -1.86 20.43 -11.85
N ASP A 31 -1.87 20.95 -10.63
CA ASP A 31 -3.09 21.39 -9.95
C ASP A 31 -3.54 22.80 -10.39
N SER A 32 -4.61 23.31 -9.79
CA SER A 32 -5.18 24.63 -10.10
C SER A 32 -4.21 25.79 -9.83
N ASP A 33 -3.28 25.58 -8.91
CA ASP A 33 -2.34 26.61 -8.45
C ASP A 33 -1.02 26.52 -9.23
N GLY A 34 -0.94 25.57 -10.16
CA GLY A 34 0.19 25.37 -11.04
C GLY A 34 1.29 24.48 -10.45
N ASN A 35 1.07 23.85 -9.30
CA ASN A 35 2.03 22.94 -8.68
C ASN A 35 1.87 21.52 -9.23
N TYR A 36 2.97 20.77 -9.29
CA TYR A 36 2.91 19.36 -9.66
C TYR A 36 2.56 18.49 -8.45
N THR A 37 1.52 17.66 -8.59
CA THR A 37 1.04 16.72 -7.57
C THR A 37 0.70 15.37 -8.21
N THR A 38 0.24 14.40 -7.40
CA THR A 38 -0.09 13.04 -7.85
C THR A 38 -1.52 12.64 -7.53
N ARG A 39 -2.28 12.30 -8.57
CA ARG A 39 -3.67 11.83 -8.46
C ARG A 39 -3.76 10.31 -8.58
N ILE A 40 -4.62 9.68 -7.78
CA ILE A 40 -4.96 8.25 -7.92
C ILE A 40 -5.80 8.07 -9.18
N VAL A 41 -5.36 7.16 -10.06
CA VAL A 41 -6.07 6.80 -11.30
C VAL A 41 -6.94 5.57 -11.06
N LYS A 42 -6.40 4.53 -10.43
CA LYS A 42 -7.13 3.31 -10.07
C LYS A 42 -6.43 2.54 -8.96
N THR A 43 -7.19 1.71 -8.24
CA THR A 43 -6.63 0.63 -7.41
C THR A 43 -6.22 -0.51 -8.32
N VAL A 44 -4.93 -0.84 -8.33
CA VAL A 44 -4.36 -1.93 -9.15
C VAL A 44 -4.47 -3.27 -8.42
N TYR A 45 -4.19 -3.26 -7.11
CA TYR A 45 -4.34 -4.42 -6.25
C TYR A 45 -5.04 -4.04 -4.96
N THR A 46 -5.91 -4.94 -4.50
CA THR A 46 -6.59 -4.84 -3.20
C THR A 46 -5.99 -5.86 -2.24
N ASN A 47 -5.64 -5.45 -1.01
CA ASN A 47 -5.06 -6.32 0.02
C ASN A 47 -3.88 -7.18 -0.50
N HIS A 48 -2.97 -6.59 -1.27
CA HIS A 48 -1.84 -7.30 -1.85
C HIS A 48 -0.85 -7.71 -0.75
N GLN A 49 -0.56 -9.00 -0.68
CA GLN A 49 0.50 -9.57 0.14
C GLN A 49 1.83 -9.46 -0.62
N ASP A 50 2.91 -9.12 0.09
CA ASP A 50 4.27 -9.19 -0.44
C ASP A 50 4.54 -10.53 -1.16
N PRO A 51 4.99 -10.54 -2.43
CA PRO A 51 5.14 -11.77 -3.22
C PRO A 51 6.06 -12.83 -2.62
N TYR A 52 7.02 -12.42 -1.78
CA TYR A 52 8.04 -13.29 -1.18
C TYR A 52 7.70 -13.69 0.26
N ALA A 53 6.51 -13.35 0.75
CA ALA A 53 6.10 -13.65 2.11
C ALA A 53 6.14 -15.15 2.44
N LYS A 54 5.94 -16.01 1.44
CA LYS A 54 6.06 -17.47 1.57
C LYS A 54 7.51 -17.96 1.73
N ASP A 55 8.48 -17.20 1.23
CA ASP A 55 9.90 -17.57 1.25
C ASP A 55 10.58 -17.10 2.55
N CYS A 56 9.95 -16.16 3.25
CA CYS A 56 10.39 -15.64 4.52
C CYS A 56 9.98 -16.56 5.68
N LYS A 57 10.87 -17.49 6.03
CA LYS A 57 10.71 -18.42 7.17
C LYS A 57 11.09 -17.75 8.49
N MET A 58 10.43 -16.65 8.82
CA MET A 58 10.64 -16.01 10.12
C MET A 58 10.33 -16.99 11.25
N SER A 59 11.33 -17.31 12.04
CA SER A 59 11.19 -17.93 13.36
C SER A 59 11.10 -16.82 14.39
N TRP A 60 10.07 -16.88 15.23
CA TRP A 60 9.85 -15.96 16.34
C TRP A 60 10.79 -16.27 17.51
#